data_AF-A0A7K1GKI0-F1
#
_entry.id   AF-A0A7K1GKI0-F1
#
_cell.length_a   1.000
_cell.length_b   1.000
_cell.length_c   1.000
_cell.angle_alpha   90.00
_cell.angle_beta   90.00
_cell.angle_gamma   90.00
#
_symmetry.space_group_name_H-M   'P 1'
#
loop_
_entity.id
_entity.type
_entity.pdbx_description
1 polymer ?
#
loop_
_entity_poly.entity_id
_entity_poly.type
_entity_poly.pdbx_seq_one_letter_code
_entity_poly.pdbx_strand_id
1 'polypeptide(L)'
;MNNTASNYDIRELNELIEKESAFIDLLTMEMNKAIVGQKHMIDRLLIGLIGKGHILLEGVPGLAKTLAINTLSKAVHGSFNRIQFTPDLLPADVIGTMIYNVKENDFSIRKGPIFANFILADEINRAPAKVQSALLEAMQEKQVTISDETYLLDQPFLVMATQNPVEQEGTYPLPEAQMDRFMLKTVIDYPKLEEERLVIRQNLAGEKPQINPVVTLDQIRRAQEVVKQVYMDEKIEKYILDIVFATRFPEEFKLEKLKPMISFGASPRGSINLATAAKCYAFIKRRGYVIPEDVRAVVVDVLRHRIGVTYEAEAENITSLDIINQIVNEIEVP
;
A
#
# COMPACT_ATOMS: atom_id res chain seq x y z
N MET A 1 38.29 -13.04 7.23
CA MET A 1 38.63 -12.57 5.87
C MET A 1 37.39 -12.39 4.96
N ASN A 2 36.15 -12.45 5.47
CA ASN A 2 34.93 -12.32 4.65
C ASN A 2 34.33 -10.90 4.54
N ASN A 3 34.95 -9.88 5.14
CA ASN A 3 34.32 -8.55 5.29
C ASN A 3 34.71 -7.52 4.20
N THR A 4 35.65 -7.87 3.32
CA THR A 4 36.08 -7.02 2.20
C THR A 4 35.32 -7.32 0.91
N ALA A 5 34.85 -8.55 0.71
CA ALA A 5 34.03 -8.92 -0.45
C ALA A 5 32.58 -8.40 -0.32
N SER A 6 31.99 -8.45 0.88
CA SER A 6 30.64 -7.90 1.15
C SER A 6 30.58 -6.37 1.01
N ASN A 7 31.63 -5.67 1.43
CA ASN A 7 31.69 -4.21 1.33
C ASN A 7 31.85 -3.71 -0.12
N TYR A 8 32.47 -4.49 -1.00
CA TYR A 8 32.61 -4.12 -2.41
C TYR A 8 31.24 -4.25 -3.13
N ASP A 9 30.52 -5.33 -2.84
CA ASP A 9 29.18 -5.61 -3.35
C ASP A 9 28.14 -4.57 -2.89
N ILE A 10 28.19 -4.14 -1.61
CA ILE A 10 27.29 -3.10 -1.07
C ILE A 10 27.56 -1.73 -1.72
N ARG A 11 28.81 -1.40 -2.07
CA ARG A 11 29.12 -0.13 -2.74
C ARG A 11 28.57 -0.10 -4.16
N GLU A 12 28.81 -1.16 -4.93
CA GLU A 12 28.26 -1.29 -6.29
C GLU A 12 26.73 -1.29 -6.26
N LEU A 13 26.13 -1.97 -5.29
CA LEU A 13 24.68 -1.95 -5.09
C LEU A 13 24.16 -0.55 -4.73
N ASN A 14 24.86 0.19 -3.86
CA ASN A 14 24.49 1.57 -3.55
C ASN A 14 24.53 2.48 -4.79
N GLU A 15 25.58 2.36 -5.62
CA GLU A 15 25.68 3.14 -6.87
C GLU A 15 24.56 2.79 -7.86
N LEU A 16 24.26 1.49 -8.00
CA LEU A 16 23.12 1.02 -8.80
C LEU A 16 21.81 1.60 -8.29
N ILE A 17 21.58 1.54 -6.98
CA ILE A 17 20.35 1.99 -6.34
C ILE A 17 20.22 3.50 -6.43
N GLU A 18 21.28 4.27 -6.22
CA GLU A 18 21.27 5.72 -6.36
C GLU A 18 20.88 6.14 -7.79
N LYS A 19 21.43 5.46 -8.80
CA LYS A 19 21.09 5.69 -10.21
C LYS A 19 19.64 5.32 -10.52
N GLU A 20 19.18 4.14 -10.11
CA GLU A 20 17.84 3.64 -10.41
C GLU A 20 16.75 4.31 -9.56
N SER A 21 17.09 4.90 -8.40
CA SER A 21 16.17 5.68 -7.55
C SER A 21 16.16 7.17 -7.87
N ALA A 22 17.00 7.66 -8.79
CA ALA A 22 17.08 9.08 -9.13
C ALA A 22 15.72 9.68 -9.56
N PHE A 23 14.89 8.88 -10.23
CA PHE A 23 13.56 9.31 -10.67
C PHE A 23 12.57 9.56 -9.52
N ILE A 24 12.82 9.04 -8.32
CA ILE A 24 11.93 9.17 -7.16
C ILE A 24 11.79 10.64 -6.76
N ASP A 25 12.87 11.43 -6.84
CA ASP A 25 12.82 12.87 -6.55
C ASP A 25 11.96 13.60 -7.58
N LEU A 26 12.15 13.30 -8.87
CA LEU A 26 11.35 13.89 -9.94
C LEU A 26 9.86 13.57 -9.74
N LEU A 27 9.55 12.31 -9.42
CA LEU A 27 8.20 11.86 -9.18
C LEU A 27 7.58 12.55 -7.94
N THR A 28 8.34 12.62 -6.85
CA THR A 28 7.90 13.28 -5.61
C THR A 28 7.69 14.78 -5.80
N MET A 29 8.60 15.46 -6.51
CA MET A 29 8.47 16.87 -6.87
C MET A 29 7.21 17.11 -7.72
N GLU A 30 6.96 16.23 -8.70
CA GLU A 30 5.78 16.35 -9.55
C GLU A 30 4.49 16.15 -8.76
N MET A 31 4.46 15.16 -7.84
CA MET A 31 3.32 14.92 -6.96
C MET A 31 3.05 16.09 -6.00
N ASN A 32 4.11 16.71 -5.45
CA ASN A 32 4.01 17.85 -4.53
C ASN A 32 3.45 19.13 -5.18
N LYS A 33 3.36 19.20 -6.52
CA LYS A 33 2.65 20.31 -7.19
C LYS A 33 1.16 20.33 -6.87
N ALA A 34 0.55 19.14 -6.82
CA ALA A 34 -0.89 18.98 -6.58
C ALA A 34 -1.22 18.59 -5.13
N ILE A 35 -0.30 17.94 -4.43
CA ILE A 35 -0.53 17.39 -3.10
C ILE A 35 0.23 18.22 -2.07
N VAL A 36 -0.51 18.78 -1.11
CA VAL A 36 0.06 19.63 -0.04
C VAL A 36 0.00 18.88 1.29
N GLY A 37 1.10 18.88 2.04
CA GLY A 37 1.15 18.36 3.42
C GLY A 37 1.13 16.84 3.56
N GLN A 38 0.84 16.09 2.50
CA GLN A 38 0.61 14.65 2.58
C GLN A 38 1.84 13.81 2.20
N LYS A 39 3.03 14.17 2.72
CA LYS A 39 4.28 13.46 2.41
C LYS A 39 4.21 11.97 2.78
N HIS A 40 3.59 11.65 3.91
CA HIS A 40 3.42 10.28 4.35
C HIS A 40 2.61 9.45 3.34
N MET A 41 1.48 9.96 2.84
CA MET A 41 0.68 9.27 1.82
C MET A 41 1.49 9.04 0.54
N ILE A 42 2.28 10.03 0.09
CA ILE A 42 3.14 9.91 -1.09
C ILE A 42 4.16 8.78 -0.90
N ASP A 43 4.88 8.77 0.23
CA ASP A 43 5.86 7.73 0.54
C ASP A 43 5.21 6.33 0.51
N ARG A 44 3.98 6.19 1.04
CA ARG A 44 3.25 4.91 1.04
C ARG A 44 2.80 4.49 -0.35
N LEU A 45 2.36 5.42 -1.19
CA LEU A 45 2.02 5.15 -2.59
C LEU A 45 3.24 4.65 -3.37
N LEU A 46 4.41 5.25 -3.15
CA LEU A 46 5.65 4.81 -3.77
C LEU A 46 6.07 3.41 -3.28
N ILE A 47 5.95 3.14 -1.97
CA ILE A 47 6.22 1.80 -1.42
C ILE A 47 5.27 0.76 -2.01
N GLY A 48 3.97 1.04 -2.11
CA GLY A 48 3.01 0.11 -2.73
C GLY A 48 3.35 -0.14 -4.21
N LEU A 49 3.65 0.92 -4.96
CA LEU A 49 4.00 0.82 -6.38
C LEU A 49 5.27 -0.01 -6.61
N ILE A 50 6.35 0.28 -5.86
CA ILE A 50 7.66 -0.36 -6.04
C ILE A 50 7.69 -1.75 -5.39
N GLY A 51 6.98 -1.94 -4.28
CA GLY A 51 6.86 -3.22 -3.59
C GLY A 51 5.86 -4.20 -4.22
N LYS A 52 5.23 -3.83 -5.34
CA LYS A 52 4.12 -4.57 -5.98
C LYS A 52 2.95 -4.86 -5.02
N GLY A 53 2.78 -4.02 -4.01
CA GLY A 53 1.78 -4.17 -2.96
C GLY A 53 0.58 -3.24 -3.14
N HIS A 54 -0.53 -3.58 -2.52
CA HIS A 54 -1.75 -2.78 -2.51
C HIS A 54 -1.92 -2.02 -1.20
N ILE A 55 -2.63 -0.90 -1.23
CA ILE A 55 -2.74 0.01 -0.10
C ILE A 55 -4.22 0.16 0.29
N LEU A 56 -4.49 0.07 1.58
CA LEU A 56 -5.78 0.40 2.19
C LEU A 56 -5.64 1.76 2.89
N LEU A 57 -6.32 2.78 2.38
CA LEU A 57 -6.32 4.13 2.93
C LEU A 57 -7.56 4.40 3.75
N GLU A 58 -7.37 4.57 5.05
CA GLU A 58 -8.42 5.01 5.95
C GLU A 58 -8.26 6.51 6.23
N GLY A 59 -9.38 7.21 6.34
CA GLY A 59 -9.38 8.64 6.65
C GLY A 59 -10.66 9.30 6.16
N VAL A 60 -10.93 10.49 6.64
CA VAL A 60 -12.16 11.21 6.29
C VAL A 60 -12.20 11.65 4.82
N PRO A 61 -13.39 11.95 4.27
CA PRO A 61 -13.53 12.53 2.94
C PRO A 61 -12.76 13.84 2.80
N GLY A 62 -12.34 14.16 1.56
CA GLY A 62 -11.71 15.45 1.24
C GLY A 62 -10.19 15.53 1.42
N LEU A 63 -9.53 14.48 1.91
CA LEU A 63 -8.06 14.46 2.13
C LEU A 63 -7.23 14.18 0.86
N ALA A 64 -7.67 14.66 -0.30
CA ALA A 64 -6.96 14.55 -1.58
C ALA A 64 -6.52 13.12 -2.00
N LYS A 65 -7.12 12.05 -1.45
CA LYS A 65 -6.78 10.65 -1.76
C LYS A 65 -6.89 10.36 -3.26
N THR A 66 -8.03 10.71 -3.86
CA THR A 66 -8.27 10.57 -5.31
C THR A 66 -7.30 11.39 -6.14
N LEU A 67 -6.97 12.60 -5.68
CA LEU A 67 -5.99 13.45 -6.34
C LEU A 67 -4.59 12.80 -6.30
N ALA A 68 -4.22 12.14 -5.21
CA ALA A 68 -2.90 11.56 -5.02
C ALA A 68 -2.61 10.42 -6.00
N ILE A 69 -3.48 9.39 -6.06
CA ILE A 69 -3.30 8.28 -6.98
C ILE A 69 -3.43 8.70 -8.45
N ASN A 70 -4.34 9.62 -8.76
CA ASN A 70 -4.50 10.15 -10.12
C ASN A 70 -3.25 10.93 -10.54
N THR A 71 -2.69 11.76 -9.64
CA THR A 71 -1.46 12.50 -9.89
C THR A 71 -0.28 11.56 -10.12
N LEU A 72 -0.14 10.52 -9.28
CA LEU A 72 0.87 9.48 -9.48
C LEU A 72 0.73 8.80 -10.84
N SER A 73 -0.48 8.38 -11.22
CA SER A 73 -0.74 7.71 -12.50
C SER A 73 -0.31 8.57 -13.70
N LYS A 74 -0.63 9.87 -13.68
CA LYS A 74 -0.23 10.81 -14.72
C LYS A 74 1.28 11.02 -14.75
N ALA A 75 1.90 11.16 -13.59
CA ALA A 75 3.34 11.39 -13.48
C ALA A 75 4.17 10.20 -13.98
N VAL A 76 3.63 8.97 -13.93
CA VAL A 76 4.28 7.76 -14.48
C VAL A 76 3.75 7.32 -15.86
N HIS A 77 2.86 8.11 -16.47
CA HIS A 77 2.19 7.80 -17.73
C HIS A 77 1.45 6.45 -17.74
N GLY A 78 0.78 6.12 -16.62
CA GLY A 78 -0.05 4.93 -16.47
C GLY A 78 -1.54 5.20 -16.66
N SER A 79 -2.30 4.15 -16.98
CA SER A 79 -3.76 4.20 -17.01
C SER A 79 -4.32 4.27 -15.58
N PHE A 80 -5.42 5.01 -15.41
CA PHE A 80 -6.08 5.18 -14.11
C PHE A 80 -7.58 4.96 -14.26
N ASN A 81 -8.13 4.11 -13.39
CA ASN A 81 -9.58 3.94 -13.24
C ASN A 81 -9.99 4.13 -11.78
N ARG A 82 -11.15 4.75 -11.59
CA ARG A 82 -11.82 4.86 -10.29
C ARG A 82 -13.05 3.97 -10.31
N ILE A 83 -13.18 3.14 -9.28
CA ILE A 83 -14.33 2.28 -9.03
C ILE A 83 -14.93 2.75 -7.73
N GLN A 84 -16.15 3.27 -7.80
CA GLN A 84 -16.93 3.59 -6.60
C GLN A 84 -17.65 2.33 -6.15
N PHE A 85 -17.38 1.86 -4.94
CA PHE A 85 -18.04 0.69 -4.39
C PHE A 85 -19.41 1.12 -3.84
N THR A 86 -20.46 0.45 -4.30
CA THR A 86 -21.85 0.69 -3.90
C THR A 86 -22.54 -0.63 -3.56
N PRO A 87 -23.65 -0.62 -2.80
CA PRO A 87 -24.34 -1.84 -2.39
C PRO A 87 -24.90 -2.68 -3.54
N ASP A 88 -25.17 -2.04 -4.69
CA ASP A 88 -25.72 -2.63 -5.90
C ASP A 88 -24.66 -3.09 -6.91
N LEU A 89 -23.39 -2.79 -6.66
CA LEU A 89 -22.29 -3.15 -7.56
C LEU A 89 -22.18 -4.67 -7.71
N LEU A 90 -21.97 -5.17 -8.92
CA LEU A 90 -21.76 -6.59 -9.19
C LEU A 90 -20.28 -6.89 -9.46
N PRO A 91 -19.80 -8.13 -9.22
CA PRO A 91 -18.43 -8.52 -9.59
C PRO A 91 -18.10 -8.28 -11.06
N ALA A 92 -19.08 -8.47 -11.95
CA ALA A 92 -18.97 -8.23 -13.39
C ALA A 92 -18.72 -6.75 -13.73
N ASP A 93 -19.18 -5.81 -12.90
CA ASP A 93 -18.93 -4.37 -13.10
C ASP A 93 -17.49 -3.98 -12.76
N VAL A 94 -16.79 -4.79 -11.98
CA VAL A 94 -15.37 -4.61 -11.62
C VAL A 94 -14.47 -5.33 -12.61
N ILE A 95 -14.74 -6.61 -12.86
CA ILE A 95 -13.90 -7.48 -13.68
C ILE A 95 -14.17 -7.27 -15.17
N GLY A 96 -15.43 -7.19 -15.56
CA GLY A 96 -15.88 -7.20 -16.95
C GLY A 96 -16.93 -8.28 -17.21
N THR A 97 -17.54 -8.22 -18.39
CA THR A 97 -18.61 -9.13 -18.79
C THR A 97 -18.61 -9.36 -20.30
N MET A 98 -19.25 -10.43 -20.75
CA MET A 98 -19.54 -10.63 -22.17
C MET A 98 -20.78 -9.82 -22.58
N ILE A 99 -20.65 -9.04 -23.64
CA ILE A 99 -21.75 -8.29 -24.24
C ILE A 99 -22.05 -8.87 -25.62
N TYR A 100 -23.34 -9.07 -25.91
CA TYR A 100 -23.76 -9.49 -27.23
C TYR A 100 -23.72 -8.32 -28.20
N ASN A 101 -22.85 -8.39 -29.21
CA ASN A 101 -22.77 -7.40 -30.27
C ASN A 101 -23.80 -7.72 -31.35
N VAL A 102 -24.94 -7.03 -31.33
CA VAL A 102 -26.04 -7.21 -32.29
C VAL A 102 -25.59 -7.01 -33.74
N LYS A 103 -24.58 -6.17 -34.00
CA LYS A 103 -24.09 -5.90 -35.37
C LYS A 103 -23.29 -7.06 -35.95
N GLU A 104 -22.53 -7.74 -35.10
CA GLU A 104 -21.66 -8.85 -35.49
C GLU A 104 -22.31 -10.22 -35.23
N ASN A 105 -23.46 -10.23 -34.56
CA ASN A 105 -24.19 -11.43 -34.14
C ASN A 105 -23.29 -12.38 -33.33
N ASP A 106 -22.42 -11.79 -32.49
CA ASP A 106 -21.36 -12.46 -31.75
C ASP A 106 -21.24 -11.90 -30.32
N PHE A 107 -20.63 -12.67 -29.41
CA PHE A 107 -20.31 -12.23 -28.05
C PHE A 107 -18.91 -11.59 -28.03
N SER A 108 -18.83 -10.35 -27.53
CA SER A 108 -17.57 -9.64 -27.34
C SER A 108 -17.32 -9.37 -25.87
N ILE A 109 -16.05 -9.42 -25.46
CA ILE A 109 -15.68 -9.22 -24.06
C ILE A 109 -15.50 -7.73 -23.79
N ARG A 110 -16.25 -7.22 -22.81
CA ARG A 110 -16.10 -5.87 -22.28
C ARG A 110 -15.27 -5.94 -21.00
N LYS A 111 -13.99 -5.58 -21.11
CA LYS A 111 -13.08 -5.43 -19.97
C LYS A 111 -13.62 -4.42 -18.96
N GLY A 112 -13.62 -4.80 -17.68
CA GLY A 112 -14.02 -3.94 -16.58
C GLY A 112 -12.98 -2.89 -16.23
N PRO A 113 -13.29 -1.99 -15.29
CA PRO A 113 -12.37 -0.94 -14.84
C PRO A 113 -11.11 -1.46 -14.15
N ILE A 114 -11.06 -2.74 -13.73
CA ILE A 114 -9.86 -3.35 -13.15
C ILE A 114 -8.66 -3.39 -14.11
N PHE A 115 -8.90 -3.30 -15.42
CA PHE A 115 -7.87 -3.25 -16.45
C PHE A 115 -7.28 -1.84 -16.58
N ALA A 116 -6.48 -1.45 -15.59
CA ALA A 116 -5.64 -0.26 -15.63
C ALA A 116 -4.44 -0.43 -14.68
N ASN A 117 -3.40 0.40 -14.84
CA ASN A 117 -2.22 0.36 -13.98
C ASN A 117 -2.54 0.80 -12.54
N PHE A 118 -3.41 1.80 -12.39
CA PHE A 118 -3.77 2.39 -11.11
C PHE A 118 -5.28 2.33 -10.90
N ILE A 119 -5.69 1.65 -9.83
CA ILE A 119 -7.10 1.51 -9.46
C ILE A 119 -7.33 2.20 -8.13
N LEU A 120 -8.26 3.17 -8.12
CA LEU A 120 -8.88 3.66 -6.89
C LEU A 120 -10.16 2.87 -6.63
N ALA A 121 -10.18 2.06 -5.58
CA ALA A 121 -11.37 1.37 -5.10
C ALA A 121 -11.96 2.17 -3.93
N ASP A 122 -12.85 3.11 -4.25
CA ASP A 122 -13.40 4.05 -3.27
C ASP A 122 -14.51 3.41 -2.45
N GLU A 123 -14.42 3.53 -1.12
CA GLU A 123 -15.42 3.01 -0.16
C GLU A 123 -15.65 1.50 -0.30
N ILE A 124 -14.57 0.72 -0.34
CA ILE A 124 -14.60 -0.75 -0.55
C ILE A 124 -15.56 -1.47 0.40
N ASN A 125 -15.75 -0.92 1.60
CA ASN A 125 -16.68 -1.42 2.62
C ASN A 125 -18.16 -1.18 2.30
N ARG A 126 -18.54 -0.52 1.20
CA ARG A 126 -19.97 -0.35 0.82
C ARG A 126 -20.50 -1.42 -0.12
N ALA A 127 -19.63 -2.17 -0.78
CA ALA A 127 -20.08 -3.26 -1.66
C ALA A 127 -20.19 -4.60 -0.91
N PRO A 128 -21.03 -5.52 -1.38
CA PRO A 128 -21.13 -6.86 -0.82
C PRO A 128 -19.79 -7.63 -0.88
N ALA A 129 -19.62 -8.59 0.04
CA ALA A 129 -18.40 -9.39 0.16
C ALA A 129 -17.97 -10.10 -1.14
N LYS A 130 -18.92 -10.44 -2.02
CA LYS A 130 -18.62 -11.06 -3.33
C LYS A 130 -17.87 -10.11 -4.26
N VAL A 131 -18.20 -8.82 -4.25
CA VAL A 131 -17.54 -7.79 -5.06
C VAL A 131 -16.16 -7.47 -4.50
N GLN A 132 -16.07 -7.37 -3.17
CA GLN A 132 -14.78 -7.22 -2.47
C GLN A 132 -13.84 -8.38 -2.82
N SER A 133 -14.35 -9.62 -2.77
CA SER A 133 -13.58 -10.82 -3.11
C SER A 133 -13.07 -10.80 -4.55
N ALA A 134 -13.90 -10.38 -5.51
CA ALA A 134 -13.50 -10.24 -6.91
C ALA A 134 -12.31 -9.29 -7.12
N LEU A 135 -12.33 -8.13 -6.46
CA LEU A 135 -11.20 -7.19 -6.50
C LEU A 135 -9.94 -7.79 -5.84
N LEU A 136 -10.10 -8.43 -4.69
CA LEU A 136 -9.00 -9.00 -3.92
C LEU A 136 -8.35 -10.21 -4.59
N GLU A 137 -9.13 -10.99 -5.34
CA GLU A 137 -8.64 -12.06 -6.20
C GLU A 137 -7.78 -11.49 -7.33
N ALA A 138 -8.28 -10.47 -8.04
CA ALA A 138 -7.51 -9.77 -9.08
C ALA A 138 -6.20 -9.18 -8.53
N MET A 139 -6.22 -8.65 -7.30
CA MET A 139 -5.03 -8.16 -6.59
C MET A 139 -3.98 -9.25 -6.36
N GLN A 140 -4.41 -10.47 -6.01
CA GLN A 140 -3.53 -11.58 -5.66
C GLN A 140 -3.02 -12.31 -6.90
N GLU A 141 -3.90 -12.63 -7.84
CA GLU A 141 -3.60 -13.46 -9.01
C GLU A 141 -3.03 -12.63 -10.17
N LYS A 142 -3.19 -11.30 -10.15
CA LYS A 142 -2.77 -10.38 -11.23
C LYS A 142 -3.36 -10.73 -12.60
N GLN A 143 -4.45 -11.48 -12.60
CA GLN A 143 -5.21 -11.90 -13.75
C GLN A 143 -6.67 -12.07 -13.35
N VAL A 144 -7.57 -12.04 -14.32
CA VAL A 144 -9.00 -12.28 -14.13
C VAL A 144 -9.52 -13.16 -15.25
N THR A 145 -10.48 -14.03 -14.93
CA THR A 145 -11.14 -14.88 -15.92
C THR A 145 -12.53 -14.31 -16.20
N ILE A 146 -12.83 -14.07 -17.47
CA ILE A 146 -14.15 -13.64 -17.94
C ILE A 146 -14.68 -14.75 -18.82
N SER A 147 -15.74 -15.43 -18.36
CA SER A 147 -16.25 -16.65 -18.99
C SER A 147 -15.16 -17.73 -19.05
N ASP A 148 -14.68 -18.10 -20.25
CA ASP A 148 -13.69 -19.17 -20.43
C ASP A 148 -12.27 -18.64 -20.70
N GLU A 149 -12.10 -17.31 -20.80
CA GLU A 149 -10.81 -16.70 -21.15
C GLU A 149 -10.19 -15.96 -19.97
N THR A 150 -8.90 -16.22 -19.73
CA THR A 150 -8.10 -15.55 -18.70
C THR A 150 -7.31 -14.39 -19.28
N TYR A 151 -7.39 -13.25 -18.60
CA TYR A 151 -6.76 -12.00 -18.99
C TYR A 151 -5.78 -11.53 -17.91
N LEU A 152 -4.54 -11.28 -18.31
CA LEU A 152 -3.54 -10.65 -17.45
C LEU A 152 -3.86 -9.16 -17.26
N LEU A 153 -3.59 -8.66 -16.05
CA LEU A 153 -3.72 -7.23 -15.74
C LEU A 153 -2.46 -6.45 -16.17
N ASP A 154 -2.64 -5.17 -16.47
CA ASP A 154 -1.56 -4.29 -16.88
C ASP A 154 -0.53 -4.11 -15.77
N GLN A 155 0.76 -4.18 -16.11
CA GLN A 155 1.85 -4.02 -15.15
C GLN A 155 2.60 -2.69 -15.38
N PRO A 156 2.92 -1.93 -14.32
CA PRO A 156 2.61 -2.17 -12.90
C PRO A 156 1.11 -2.09 -12.58
N PHE A 157 0.66 -2.86 -11.57
CA PHE A 157 -0.72 -2.92 -11.12
C PHE A 157 -0.82 -2.54 -9.63
N LEU A 158 -1.31 -1.33 -9.34
CA LEU A 158 -1.51 -0.80 -7.99
C LEU A 158 -3.00 -0.56 -7.74
N VAL A 159 -3.48 -1.10 -6.62
CA VAL A 159 -4.83 -0.84 -6.10
C VAL A 159 -4.68 -0.06 -4.80
N MET A 160 -5.35 1.09 -4.75
CA MET A 160 -5.54 1.87 -3.53
C MET A 160 -7.02 1.82 -3.18
N ALA A 161 -7.36 1.05 -2.15
CA ALA A 161 -8.71 0.99 -1.62
C ALA A 161 -8.89 2.05 -0.53
N THR A 162 -10.07 2.65 -0.43
CA THR A 162 -10.38 3.59 0.66
C THR A 162 -11.49 3.03 1.56
N GLN A 163 -11.42 3.39 2.83
CA GLN A 163 -12.48 3.18 3.81
C GLN A 163 -12.75 4.50 4.54
N ASN A 164 -14.02 4.83 4.69
CA ASN A 164 -14.46 5.96 5.51
C ASN A 164 -14.85 5.43 6.90
N PRO A 165 -14.13 5.81 7.98
CA PRO A 165 -14.40 5.27 9.32
C PRO A 165 -15.70 5.81 9.95
N VAL A 166 -16.26 6.91 9.41
CA VAL A 166 -17.42 7.60 10.02
C VAL A 166 -18.76 7.00 9.58
N GLU A 167 -18.79 6.33 8.43
CA GLU A 167 -20.03 5.85 7.80
C GLU A 167 -20.29 4.41 8.25
N GLN A 168 -21.27 4.20 9.14
CA GLN A 168 -21.61 2.88 9.67
C GLN A 168 -22.80 2.23 8.98
N GLU A 169 -23.74 3.02 8.43
CA GLU A 169 -24.93 2.49 7.76
C GLU A 169 -24.62 1.89 6.38
N GLY A 170 -25.11 0.68 6.13
CA GLY A 170 -24.95 0.01 4.84
C GLY A 170 -23.52 -0.41 4.50
N THR A 171 -22.68 -0.62 5.53
CA THR A 171 -21.30 -1.08 5.34
C THR A 171 -21.10 -2.56 5.65
N TYR A 172 -20.23 -3.18 4.87
CA TYR A 172 -19.74 -4.55 4.98
C TYR A 172 -18.25 -4.48 5.31
N PRO A 173 -17.86 -4.67 6.59
CA PRO A 173 -16.46 -4.62 6.97
C PRO A 173 -15.67 -5.70 6.23
N LEU A 174 -14.44 -5.37 5.82
CA LEU A 174 -13.53 -6.34 5.25
C LEU A 174 -13.12 -7.33 6.34
N PRO A 175 -13.33 -8.65 6.16
CA PRO A 175 -12.77 -9.65 7.05
C PRO A 175 -11.24 -9.53 7.16
N GLU A 176 -10.68 -9.94 8.29
CA GLU A 176 -9.23 -9.83 8.56
C GLU A 176 -8.39 -10.54 7.50
N ALA A 177 -8.82 -11.73 7.06
CA ALA A 177 -8.18 -12.48 5.99
C ALA A 177 -8.17 -11.73 4.64
N GLN A 178 -9.13 -10.82 4.42
CA GLN A 178 -9.18 -9.95 3.25
C GLN A 178 -8.26 -8.74 3.43
N MET A 179 -8.27 -8.11 4.61
CA MET A 179 -7.37 -7.01 4.93
C MET A 179 -5.90 -7.42 4.82
N ASP A 180 -5.55 -8.65 5.20
CA ASP A 180 -4.17 -9.16 5.15
C ASP A 180 -3.57 -9.21 3.73
N ARG A 181 -4.41 -9.12 2.68
CA ARG A 181 -3.97 -9.02 1.28
C ARG A 181 -3.42 -7.63 0.93
N PHE A 182 -3.73 -6.58 1.69
CA PHE A 182 -3.14 -5.26 1.51
C PHE A 182 -1.76 -5.21 2.17
N MET A 183 -0.75 -4.72 1.45
CA MET A 183 0.59 -4.56 1.98
C MET A 183 0.61 -3.56 3.13
N LEU A 184 -0.06 -2.41 2.93
CA LEU A 184 -0.10 -1.29 3.86
C LEU A 184 -1.55 -0.91 4.16
N LYS A 185 -1.85 -0.62 5.43
CA LYS A 185 -3.01 0.17 5.84
C LYS A 185 -2.49 1.50 6.39
N THR A 186 -2.82 2.60 5.71
CA THR A 186 -2.38 3.94 6.12
C THR A 186 -3.58 4.78 6.52
N VAL A 187 -3.50 5.39 7.71
CA VAL A 187 -4.51 6.32 8.21
C VAL A 187 -4.03 7.73 7.94
N ILE A 188 -4.87 8.52 7.28
CA ILE A 188 -4.60 9.91 6.95
C ILE A 188 -5.48 10.80 7.80
N ASP A 189 -4.83 11.74 8.50
CA ASP A 189 -5.49 12.76 9.31
C ASP A 189 -5.57 14.09 8.56
N TYR A 190 -6.28 15.06 9.13
CA TYR A 190 -6.39 16.41 8.60
C TYR A 190 -5.01 17.07 8.43
N PRO A 191 -4.82 17.88 7.38
CA PRO A 191 -3.60 18.65 7.18
C PRO A 191 -3.38 19.63 8.34
N LYS A 192 -2.12 20.02 8.57
CA LYS A 192 -1.80 21.07 9.53
C LYS A 192 -2.32 22.42 9.03
N LEU A 193 -2.53 23.38 9.94
CA LEU A 193 -3.01 24.74 9.62
C LEU A 193 -2.27 25.38 8.44
N GLU A 194 -0.94 25.27 8.40
CA GLU A 194 -0.12 25.84 7.32
C GLU A 194 -0.30 25.12 5.98
N GLU A 195 -0.50 23.81 6.00
CA GLU A 195 -0.77 22.99 4.82
C GLU A 195 -2.18 23.29 4.29
N GLU A 196 -3.16 23.40 5.19
CA GLU A 196 -4.54 23.74 4.83
C GLU A 196 -4.64 25.17 4.26
N ARG A 197 -3.87 26.12 4.78
CA ARG A 197 -3.74 27.47 4.21
C ARG A 197 -3.24 27.44 2.77
N LEU A 198 -2.29 26.56 2.46
CA LEU A 198 -1.79 26.37 1.10
C LEU A 198 -2.85 25.71 0.20
N VAL A 199 -3.60 24.73 0.72
CA VAL A 199 -4.73 24.11 0.00
C VAL A 199 -5.79 25.16 -0.36
N ILE A 200 -6.13 26.06 0.55
CA ILE A 200 -7.05 27.18 0.29
C ILE A 200 -6.51 28.07 -0.85
N ARG A 201 -5.24 28.48 -0.77
CA ARG A 201 -4.63 29.34 -1.78
C ARG A 201 -4.63 28.69 -3.17
N GLN A 202 -4.28 27.40 -3.25
CA GLN A 202 -4.30 26.66 -4.52
C GLN A 202 -5.71 26.55 -5.11
N ASN A 203 -6.72 26.24 -4.28
CA ASN A 203 -8.10 26.14 -4.75
C ASN A 203 -8.65 27.51 -5.22
N LEU A 204 -8.33 28.59 -4.50
CA LEU A 204 -8.78 29.94 -4.86
C LEU A 204 -8.09 30.51 -6.10
N ALA A 205 -6.84 30.11 -6.37
CA ALA A 205 -6.13 30.51 -7.58
C ALA A 205 -6.78 29.97 -8.85
N GLY A 206 -7.61 28.90 -8.76
CA GLY A 206 -8.30 28.30 -9.90
C GLY A 206 -7.39 27.54 -10.88
N GLU A 207 -6.07 27.63 -10.72
CA GLU A 207 -5.09 26.91 -11.51
C GLU A 207 -4.92 25.49 -10.99
N LYS A 208 -5.40 24.51 -11.77
CA LYS A 208 -5.06 23.11 -11.53
C LYS A 208 -3.63 22.88 -12.00
N PRO A 209 -2.71 22.43 -11.13
CA PRO A 209 -1.34 22.15 -11.54
C PRO A 209 -1.34 21.11 -12.65
N GLN A 210 -0.71 21.43 -13.78
CA GLN A 210 -0.52 20.49 -14.87
C GLN A 210 0.57 19.50 -14.46
N ILE A 211 0.17 18.22 -14.38
CA ILE A 211 1.06 17.11 -14.06
C ILE A 211 1.65 16.58 -15.36
N ASN A 212 2.98 16.61 -15.46
CA ASN A 212 3.70 16.08 -16.62
C ASN A 212 4.13 14.62 -16.37
N PRO A 213 4.14 13.77 -17.40
CA PRO A 213 4.72 12.45 -17.31
C PRO A 213 6.25 12.57 -17.19
N VAL A 214 6.76 12.35 -15.98
CA VAL A 214 8.19 12.49 -15.64
C VAL A 214 8.89 11.14 -15.54
N VAL A 215 8.13 10.06 -15.43
CA VAL A 215 8.60 8.68 -15.28
C VAL A 215 7.84 7.77 -16.24
N THR A 216 8.48 6.71 -16.71
CA THR A 216 7.86 5.68 -17.55
C THR A 216 7.52 4.43 -16.73
N LEU A 217 6.51 3.67 -17.17
CA LEU A 217 6.17 2.39 -16.56
C LEU A 217 7.35 1.39 -16.58
N ASP A 218 8.22 1.45 -17.60
CA ASP A 218 9.43 0.62 -17.66
C ASP A 218 10.44 0.93 -16.57
N GLN A 219 10.60 2.20 -16.20
CA GLN A 219 11.43 2.57 -15.06
C GLN A 219 10.85 2.04 -13.76
N ILE A 220 9.52 2.10 -13.59
CA ILE A 220 8.85 1.50 -12.42
C ILE A 220 9.09 -0.01 -12.38
N ARG A 221 8.93 -0.72 -13.52
CA ARG A 221 9.19 -2.17 -13.59
C ARG A 221 10.63 -2.53 -13.24
N ARG A 222 11.61 -1.76 -13.72
CA ARG A 222 13.02 -1.93 -13.34
C ARG A 222 13.23 -1.69 -11.85
N ALA A 223 12.67 -0.62 -11.29
CA ALA A 223 12.75 -0.34 -9.86
C ALA A 223 12.17 -1.47 -9.00
N GLN A 224 11.04 -2.06 -9.41
CA GLN A 224 10.43 -3.21 -8.73
C GLN A 224 11.34 -4.45 -8.70
N GLU A 225 12.22 -4.63 -9.69
CA GLU A 225 13.19 -5.73 -9.72
C GLU A 225 14.47 -5.39 -8.95
N VAL A 226 14.93 -4.15 -9.05
CA VAL A 226 16.13 -3.64 -8.35
C VAL A 226 15.91 -3.61 -6.83
N VAL A 227 14.70 -3.26 -6.36
CA VAL A 227 14.39 -3.26 -4.92
C VAL A 227 14.57 -4.63 -4.26
N LYS A 228 14.37 -5.72 -4.99
CA LYS A 228 14.61 -7.07 -4.45
C LYS A 228 16.08 -7.29 -4.09
N GLN A 229 16.98 -6.61 -4.79
CA GLN A 229 18.43 -6.69 -4.62
C GLN A 229 18.93 -5.85 -3.44
N VAL A 230 18.13 -4.92 -2.90
CA VAL A 230 18.49 -4.15 -1.70
C VAL A 230 18.89 -5.12 -0.58
N TYR A 231 20.08 -4.90 -0.05
CA TYR A 231 20.68 -5.76 0.95
C TYR A 231 19.94 -5.64 2.28
N MET A 232 19.69 -6.78 2.91
CA MET A 232 19.13 -6.88 4.25
C MET A 232 20.02 -7.83 5.05
N ASP A 233 20.60 -7.33 6.14
CA ASP A 233 21.44 -8.12 7.01
C ASP A 233 20.59 -9.11 7.83
N GLU A 234 21.13 -10.28 8.16
CA GLU A 234 20.46 -11.31 8.96
C GLU A 234 19.94 -10.77 10.30
N LYS A 235 20.63 -9.79 10.89
CA LYS A 235 20.16 -9.14 12.12
C LYS A 235 18.88 -8.33 11.93
N ILE A 236 18.70 -7.70 10.77
CA ILE A 236 17.48 -6.97 10.41
C ILE A 236 16.35 -7.95 10.13
N GLU A 237 16.65 -9.07 9.45
CA GLU A 237 15.67 -10.15 9.26
C GLU A 237 15.19 -10.69 10.61
N LYS A 238 16.12 -10.94 11.54
CA LYS A 238 15.79 -11.33 12.91
C LYS A 238 14.95 -10.27 13.62
N TYR A 239 15.32 -8.98 13.52
CA TYR A 239 14.53 -7.89 14.11
C TYR A 239 13.08 -7.86 13.59
N ILE A 240 12.87 -8.07 12.28
CA ILE A 240 11.54 -8.17 11.67
C ILE A 240 10.78 -9.39 12.20
N LEU A 241 11.45 -10.53 12.33
CA LEU A 241 10.85 -11.75 12.88
C LEU A 241 10.47 -11.56 14.35
N ASP A 242 11.35 -11.00 15.16
CA ASP A 242 11.11 -10.72 16.58
C ASP A 242 9.86 -9.83 16.74
N ILE A 243 9.72 -8.77 15.93
CA ILE A 243 8.52 -7.91 15.92
C ILE A 243 7.26 -8.72 15.60
N VAL A 244 7.29 -9.53 14.54
CA VAL A 244 6.11 -10.29 14.12
C VAL A 244 5.77 -11.39 15.13
N PHE A 245 6.76 -12.09 15.67
CA PHE A 245 6.54 -13.14 16.66
C PHE A 245 6.07 -12.58 18.00
N ALA A 246 6.51 -11.38 18.40
CA ALA A 246 5.96 -10.69 19.56
C ALA A 246 4.47 -10.38 19.44
N THR A 247 3.92 -10.25 18.22
CA THR A 247 2.46 -10.14 18.03
C THR A 247 1.72 -11.46 18.25
N ARG A 248 2.40 -12.62 18.20
CA ARG A 248 1.80 -13.96 18.31
C ARG A 248 2.05 -14.60 19.68
N PHE A 249 3.25 -14.41 20.21
CA PHE A 249 3.76 -14.99 21.44
C PHE A 249 4.40 -13.89 22.29
N PRO A 250 3.66 -12.85 22.71
CA PRO A 250 4.21 -11.71 23.44
C PRO A 250 4.93 -12.10 24.75
N GLU A 251 4.56 -13.22 25.37
CA GLU A 251 5.23 -13.79 26.55
C GLU A 251 6.72 -14.12 26.33
N GLU A 252 7.11 -14.52 25.11
CA GLU A 252 8.51 -14.85 24.79
C GLU A 252 9.40 -13.60 24.72
N PHE A 253 8.79 -12.42 24.63
CA PHE A 253 9.45 -11.12 24.44
C PHE A 253 9.25 -10.18 25.62
N LYS A 254 9.00 -10.71 26.83
CA LYS A 254 8.75 -9.93 28.07
C LYS A 254 7.51 -9.02 28.00
N LEU A 255 6.59 -9.29 27.08
CA LEU A 255 5.37 -8.52 26.87
C LEU A 255 4.12 -9.28 27.33
N GLU A 256 4.23 -10.06 28.41
CA GLU A 256 3.14 -10.93 28.93
C GLU A 256 1.79 -10.20 29.10
N LYS A 257 1.84 -8.90 29.43
CA LYS A 257 0.66 -8.02 29.56
C LYS A 257 -0.16 -7.88 28.28
N LEU A 258 0.47 -8.04 27.10
CA LEU A 258 -0.20 -7.94 25.81
C LEU A 258 -0.94 -9.22 25.41
N LYS A 259 -0.64 -10.36 26.05
CA LYS A 259 -1.27 -11.65 25.74
C LYS A 259 -2.80 -11.63 25.83
N PRO A 260 -3.44 -11.12 26.90
CA PRO A 260 -4.90 -11.01 26.94
C PRO A 260 -5.47 -9.96 25.98
N MET A 261 -4.64 -9.04 25.48
CA MET A 261 -5.04 -7.92 24.63
C MET A 261 -5.05 -8.26 23.13
N ILE A 262 -4.31 -9.29 22.72
CA ILE A 262 -4.18 -9.70 21.32
C ILE A 262 -5.05 -10.92 21.04
N SER A 263 -6.01 -10.77 20.13
CA SER A 263 -6.86 -11.87 19.66
C SER A 263 -6.12 -12.76 18.66
N PHE A 264 -5.41 -12.15 17.71
CA PHE A 264 -4.52 -12.83 16.78
C PHE A 264 -3.37 -11.91 16.35
N GLY A 265 -2.21 -12.50 16.10
CA GLY A 265 -1.01 -11.80 15.63
C GLY A 265 -0.87 -11.77 14.12
N ALA A 266 0.13 -11.05 13.65
CA ALA A 266 0.37 -10.85 12.22
C ALA A 266 0.71 -12.15 11.49
N SER A 267 0.18 -12.35 10.28
CA SER A 267 0.44 -13.55 9.45
C SER A 267 1.86 -13.57 8.87
N PRO A 268 2.31 -14.66 8.21
CA PRO A 268 3.58 -14.66 7.46
C PRO A 268 3.65 -13.57 6.37
N ARG A 269 2.51 -13.11 5.85
CA ARG A 269 2.46 -11.94 4.94
C ARG A 269 2.92 -10.68 5.65
N GLY A 270 2.70 -10.56 6.97
CA GLY A 270 3.24 -9.47 7.79
C GLY A 270 4.76 -9.40 7.71
N SER A 271 5.47 -10.53 7.91
CA SER A 271 6.93 -10.59 7.80
C SER A 271 7.44 -10.23 6.40
N ILE A 272 6.83 -10.83 5.37
CA ILE A 272 7.20 -10.59 3.96
C ILE A 272 6.98 -9.13 3.57
N ASN A 273 5.83 -8.56 3.93
CA ASN A 273 5.49 -7.18 3.60
C ASN A 273 6.31 -6.18 4.41
N LEU A 274 6.67 -6.49 5.66
CA LEU A 274 7.54 -5.64 6.46
C LEU A 274 8.95 -5.58 5.88
N ALA A 275 9.51 -6.73 5.50
CA ALA A 275 10.81 -6.79 4.82
C ALA A 275 10.79 -6.06 3.46
N THR A 276 9.76 -6.31 2.64
CA THR A 276 9.60 -5.67 1.33
C THR A 276 9.41 -4.16 1.47
N ALA A 277 8.58 -3.71 2.42
CA ALA A 277 8.35 -2.29 2.70
C ALA A 277 9.63 -1.60 3.17
N ALA A 278 10.43 -2.25 4.03
CA ALA A 278 11.71 -1.72 4.50
C ALA A 278 12.72 -1.57 3.36
N LYS A 279 12.82 -2.57 2.46
CA LYS A 279 13.65 -2.47 1.24
C LYS A 279 13.18 -1.35 0.31
N CYS A 280 11.87 -1.21 0.10
CA CYS A 280 11.31 -0.10 -0.68
C CYS A 280 11.63 1.25 -0.04
N TYR A 281 11.54 1.35 1.29
CA TYR A 281 11.84 2.59 2.00
C TYR A 281 13.32 2.94 1.88
N ALA A 282 14.24 1.99 2.06
CA ALA A 282 15.66 2.18 1.82
C ALA A 282 15.95 2.65 0.38
N PHE A 283 15.32 2.03 -0.61
CA PHE A 283 15.41 2.43 -2.02
C PHE A 283 14.94 3.87 -2.26
N ILE A 284 13.80 4.27 -1.70
CA ILE A 284 13.29 5.66 -1.75
C ILE A 284 14.28 6.63 -1.09
N LYS A 285 15.01 6.18 -0.06
CA LYS A 285 16.09 6.94 0.59
C LYS A 285 17.46 6.81 -0.11
N ARG A 286 17.50 6.22 -1.32
CA ARG A 286 18.71 6.00 -2.13
C ARG A 286 19.78 5.15 -1.46
N ARG A 287 19.35 4.21 -0.62
CA ARG A 287 20.25 3.25 0.03
C ARG A 287 20.02 1.86 -0.52
N GLY A 288 21.11 1.20 -0.88
CA GLY A 288 21.16 -0.20 -1.28
C GLY A 288 21.17 -1.18 -0.10
N TYR A 289 20.98 -0.71 1.13
CA TYR A 289 20.87 -1.54 2.32
C TYR A 289 19.82 -1.01 3.29
N VAL A 290 19.18 -1.92 4.01
CA VAL A 290 18.17 -1.61 5.03
C VAL A 290 18.81 -1.34 6.39
N ILE A 291 18.29 -0.34 7.11
CA ILE A 291 18.63 -0.04 8.51
C ILE A 291 17.40 -0.24 9.41
N PRO A 292 17.54 -0.40 10.74
CA PRO A 292 16.40 -0.62 11.63
C PRO A 292 15.34 0.50 11.58
N GLU A 293 15.76 1.74 11.34
CA GLU A 293 14.88 2.89 11.19
C GLU A 293 13.92 2.74 10.00
N ASP A 294 14.30 2.01 8.95
CA ASP A 294 13.44 1.74 7.80
C ASP A 294 12.28 0.81 8.18
N VAL A 295 12.57 -0.21 9.00
CA VAL A 295 11.57 -1.13 9.55
C VAL A 295 10.63 -0.35 10.46
N ARG A 296 11.17 0.45 11.40
CA ARG A 296 10.37 1.30 12.29
C ARG A 296 9.53 2.32 11.54
N ALA A 297 10.02 2.84 10.42
CA ALA A 297 9.29 3.80 9.61
C ALA A 297 8.05 3.19 8.95
N VAL A 298 7.98 1.87 8.71
CA VAL A 298 6.87 1.23 7.98
C VAL A 298 6.07 0.22 8.82
N VAL A 299 6.56 -0.18 9.99
CA VAL A 299 5.98 -1.24 10.83
C VAL A 299 4.51 -1.01 11.17
N VAL A 300 4.13 0.23 11.52
CA VAL A 300 2.75 0.57 11.88
C VAL A 300 1.81 0.34 10.71
N ASP A 301 2.17 0.85 9.52
CA ASP A 301 1.33 0.71 8.31
C ASP A 301 1.23 -0.74 7.85
N VAL A 302 2.25 -1.56 8.08
CA VAL A 302 2.22 -2.99 7.74
C VAL A 302 1.42 -3.80 8.77
N LEU A 303 1.55 -3.53 10.07
CA LEU A 303 1.01 -4.44 11.09
C LEU A 303 -0.36 -4.05 11.64
N ARG A 304 -0.78 -2.78 11.54
CA ARG A 304 -2.00 -2.30 12.23
C ARG A 304 -3.30 -3.02 11.86
N HIS A 305 -3.39 -3.59 10.66
CA HIS A 305 -4.53 -4.38 10.18
C HIS A 305 -4.29 -5.88 10.24
N ARG A 306 -3.16 -6.29 10.82
CA ARG A 306 -2.76 -7.69 10.99
C ARG A 306 -2.75 -8.12 12.45
N ILE A 307 -3.16 -7.25 13.36
CA ILE A 307 -3.27 -7.54 14.79
C ILE A 307 -4.72 -7.29 15.19
N GLY A 308 -5.38 -8.36 15.62
CA GLY A 308 -6.72 -8.27 16.20
C GLY A 308 -6.62 -7.95 17.69
N VAL A 309 -7.42 -7.01 18.14
CA VAL A 309 -7.57 -6.69 19.57
C VAL A 309 -8.68 -7.55 20.17
N THR A 310 -8.53 -7.93 21.44
CA THR A 310 -9.60 -8.61 22.17
C THR A 310 -10.65 -7.61 22.68
N TYR A 311 -11.82 -8.12 23.08
CA TYR A 311 -12.84 -7.30 23.73
C TYR A 311 -12.34 -6.62 25.02
N GLU A 312 -11.43 -7.28 25.75
CA GLU A 312 -10.78 -6.71 26.94
C GLU A 312 -9.92 -5.50 26.57
N ALA A 313 -9.11 -5.61 25.51
CA ALA A 313 -8.34 -4.48 24.99
C ALA A 313 -9.25 -3.32 24.55
N GLU A 314 -10.36 -3.61 23.86
CA GLU A 314 -11.34 -2.59 23.48
C GLU A 314 -11.94 -1.88 24.71
N ALA A 315 -12.28 -2.63 25.77
CA ALA A 315 -12.79 -2.07 27.02
C ALA A 315 -11.76 -1.16 27.71
N GLU A 316 -10.48 -1.46 27.58
CA GLU A 316 -9.37 -0.63 28.08
C GLU A 316 -8.95 0.50 27.12
N ASN A 317 -9.63 0.66 25.98
CA ASN A 317 -9.28 1.59 24.89
C ASN A 317 -7.87 1.37 24.32
N ILE A 318 -7.39 0.13 24.33
CA ILE A 318 -6.11 -0.26 23.76
C ILE A 318 -6.31 -0.59 22.28
N THR A 319 -5.59 0.13 21.42
CA THR A 319 -5.68 -0.07 19.97
C THR A 319 -4.54 -0.95 19.45
N SER A 320 -4.68 -1.48 18.23
CA SER A 320 -3.59 -2.19 17.55
C SER A 320 -2.34 -1.32 17.37
N LEU A 321 -2.52 0.00 17.25
CA LEU A 321 -1.41 0.96 17.20
C LEU A 321 -0.62 0.98 18.51
N ASP A 322 -1.30 0.98 19.66
CA ASP A 322 -0.66 0.98 20.97
C ASP A 322 0.14 -0.29 21.20
N ILE A 323 -0.44 -1.44 20.82
CA ILE A 323 0.22 -2.74 20.87
C ILE A 323 1.49 -2.74 20.01
N ILE A 324 1.43 -2.25 18.77
CA ILE A 324 2.61 -2.16 17.88
C ILE A 324 3.68 -1.26 18.49
N ASN A 325 3.30 -0.10 19.03
CA ASN A 325 4.25 0.83 19.64
C ASN A 325 4.94 0.21 20.86
N GLN A 326 4.21 -0.53 21.70
CA GLN A 326 4.79 -1.25 22.84
C GLN A 326 5.79 -2.32 22.37
N ILE A 327 5.41 -3.13 21.37
CA ILE A 327 6.29 -4.16 20.79
C ILE A 327 7.58 -3.54 20.23
N VAL A 328 7.46 -2.49 19.42
CA VAL A 328 8.61 -1.86 18.75
C VAL A 328 9.57 -1.17 19.74
N ASN A 329 9.03 -0.69 20.87
CA ASN A 329 9.83 -0.05 21.91
C ASN A 329 10.59 -1.07 22.79
N GLU A 330 10.02 -2.25 23.02
CA GLU A 330 10.63 -3.29 23.88
C GLU A 330 11.66 -4.14 23.12
N ILE A 331 11.43 -4.40 21.82
CA ILE A 331 12.35 -5.22 21.04
C ILE A 331 13.65 -4.45 20.76
N GLU A 332 14.76 -5.06 21.16
CA GLU A 332 16.10 -4.52 20.99
C GLU A 332 16.45 -4.29 19.51
N VAL A 333 17.05 -3.13 19.23
CA VAL A 333 17.55 -2.78 17.91
C VAL A 333 18.91 -3.45 17.70
N PRO A 334 19.16 -4.12 16.55
CA PRO A 334 20.33 -4.96 16.31
C PRO A 334 21.71 -4.28 16.13
#